data_AF-A0A6I9QC52-F1
#
_entry.id   AF-A0A6I9QC52-F1
#
_cell.length_a   1.000
_cell.length_b   1.000
_cell.length_c   1.000
_cell.angle_alpha   90.00
_cell.angle_beta   90.00
_cell.angle_gamma   90.00
#
_symmetry.space_group_name_H-M   'P 1'
#
loop_
_entity.id
_entity.type
_entity.pdbx_description
1 polymer ?
#
loop_
_entity_poly.entity_id
_entity_poly.type
_entity_poly.pdbx_seq_one_letter_code
_entity_poly.pdbx_strand_id
1 'polypeptide(L)'
;MGGPEPDADFAEPSDRRVQKEEGKMNASEETMKSKQVIDIRRWEDLPLDCLVNIFKRLGVEDITTGVPFVCKSWYEAHLDPSCWKIIDLRAMYQWPQSPFIGRFMHAYHLKKFKTRGFLKIIIKRSHKLLSELVLPDHLLPLSEMVYICKECPMANIYAPWHSEKDRGFIRSFVQTFNEAVMQHSKNIVM
;
A
#
# COMPACT_ATOMS: atom_id res chain seq x y z
N MET A 1 -0.77 -15.69 -90.80
CA MET A 1 -0.41 -15.66 -89.37
C MET A 1 -1.70 -15.38 -88.64
N GLY A 2 -2.33 -16.26 -87.88
CA GLY A 2 -1.84 -17.36 -87.06
C GLY A 2 -2.70 -17.27 -85.80
N GLY A 3 -3.68 -18.16 -85.66
CA GLY A 3 -4.64 -18.16 -84.54
C GLY A 3 -3.98 -18.52 -83.18
N PRO A 4 -4.75 -18.94 -82.15
CA PRO A 4 -6.17 -19.31 -82.20
C PRO A 4 -7.04 -18.77 -81.03
N GLU A 5 -8.36 -18.86 -81.22
CA GLU A 5 -9.38 -19.09 -80.17
C GLU A 5 -9.02 -20.37 -79.38
N PRO A 6 -9.50 -20.57 -78.14
CA PRO A 6 -10.77 -21.31 -78.04
C PRO A 6 -11.67 -20.95 -76.84
N ASP A 7 -12.96 -21.17 -77.09
CA ASP A 7 -13.92 -21.93 -76.27
C ASP A 7 -14.21 -21.43 -74.86
N ALA A 8 -15.44 -21.50 -74.33
CA ALA A 8 -16.76 -21.93 -74.77
C ALA A 8 -17.62 -21.49 -73.57
N ASP A 9 -18.66 -20.68 -73.76
CA ASP A 9 -20.01 -21.14 -74.09
C ASP A 9 -20.92 -21.17 -72.84
N PHE A 10 -22.20 -21.01 -73.13
CA PHE A 10 -23.41 -21.16 -72.31
C PHE A 10 -24.05 -19.92 -71.67
N ALA A 11 -25.00 -19.40 -72.45
CA ALA A 11 -26.20 -18.70 -72.00
C ALA A 11 -27.06 -19.55 -71.02
N GLU A 12 -27.88 -18.80 -70.27
CA GLU A 12 -28.69 -19.10 -69.08
C GLU A 12 -29.59 -20.35 -69.08
N PRO A 13 -30.17 -20.71 -67.91
CA PRO A 13 -31.56 -20.27 -67.76
C PRO A 13 -32.01 -19.85 -66.35
N SER A 14 -32.95 -18.90 -66.39
CA SER A 14 -34.17 -18.84 -65.58
C SER A 14 -34.09 -18.32 -64.14
N ASP A 15 -34.53 -17.06 -64.04
CA ASP A 15 -35.45 -16.54 -63.03
C ASP A 15 -36.08 -17.62 -62.14
N ARG A 16 -35.57 -17.73 -60.92
CA ARG A 16 -36.39 -18.17 -59.80
C ARG A 16 -36.23 -17.15 -58.69
N ARG A 17 -37.10 -16.12 -58.73
CA ARG A 17 -37.49 -15.27 -57.58
C ARG A 17 -37.30 -16.03 -56.26
N VAL A 18 -36.22 -15.72 -55.54
CA VAL A 18 -36.15 -16.01 -54.10
C VAL A 18 -37.10 -15.04 -53.45
N GLN A 19 -38.21 -15.58 -52.95
CA GLN A 19 -39.19 -14.86 -52.17
C GLN A 19 -38.46 -14.19 -50.99
N LYS A 20 -38.59 -12.87 -50.91
CA LYS A 20 -38.31 -12.10 -49.70
C LYS A 20 -39.41 -12.46 -48.69
N GLU A 21 -39.26 -13.57 -47.98
CA GLU A 21 -40.01 -13.79 -46.75
C GLU A 21 -39.29 -13.07 -45.61
N GLU A 22 -39.75 -11.85 -45.40
CA GLU A 22 -39.67 -11.16 -44.13
C GLU A 22 -40.29 -12.06 -43.06
N GLY A 23 -39.47 -12.61 -42.18
CA GLY A 23 -40.00 -13.46 -41.13
C GLY A 23 -38.93 -14.07 -40.24
N LYS A 24 -38.34 -13.25 -39.35
CA LYS A 24 -38.07 -13.57 -37.92
C LYS A 24 -37.03 -12.63 -37.33
N MET A 25 -37.46 -11.86 -36.34
CA MET A 25 -36.91 -12.01 -35.00
C MET A 25 -38.00 -11.61 -34.01
N ASN A 26 -38.32 -12.52 -33.10
CA ASN A 26 -39.32 -12.29 -32.07
C ASN A 26 -38.72 -11.32 -31.03
N ALA A 27 -39.53 -10.37 -30.57
CA ALA A 27 -39.16 -9.42 -29.51
C ALA A 27 -38.85 -10.08 -28.14
N SER A 28 -38.86 -11.42 -28.09
CA SER A 28 -38.58 -12.25 -26.92
C SER A 28 -37.10 -12.67 -26.78
N GLU A 29 -36.26 -12.53 -27.82
CA GLU A 29 -34.82 -12.80 -27.69
C GLU A 29 -34.00 -11.59 -27.20
N GLU A 30 -34.48 -10.36 -27.41
CA GLU A 30 -33.84 -9.16 -26.85
C GLU A 30 -34.01 -9.05 -25.31
N THR A 31 -35.00 -9.73 -24.74
CA THR A 31 -35.24 -9.74 -23.28
C THR A 31 -34.47 -10.86 -22.54
N MET A 32 -33.81 -11.77 -23.26
CA MET A 32 -32.96 -12.81 -22.66
C MET A 32 -31.48 -12.67 -23.01
N LYS A 33 -31.02 -11.46 -23.37
CA LYS A 33 -29.66 -11.06 -23.01
C LYS A 33 -29.69 -10.79 -21.51
N SER A 34 -29.68 -11.88 -20.73
CA SER A 34 -29.43 -11.84 -19.31
C SER A 34 -28.26 -10.88 -19.10
N LYS A 35 -28.57 -9.68 -18.61
CA LYS A 35 -27.63 -8.95 -17.77
C LYS A 35 -27.36 -9.92 -16.63
N GLN A 36 -26.37 -10.80 -16.82
CA GLN A 36 -25.49 -11.11 -15.72
C GLN A 36 -24.98 -9.74 -15.30
N VAL A 37 -25.69 -9.14 -14.35
CA VAL A 37 -25.10 -8.14 -13.48
C VAL A 37 -24.02 -8.96 -12.80
N ILE A 38 -22.83 -8.91 -13.38
CA ILE A 38 -21.62 -9.26 -12.66
C ILE A 38 -21.70 -8.31 -11.47
N ASP A 39 -22.07 -8.85 -10.30
CA ASP A 39 -22.01 -8.10 -9.06
C ASP A 39 -20.52 -7.90 -8.79
N ILE A 40 -19.94 -6.88 -9.43
CA ILE A 40 -18.55 -6.52 -9.27
C ILE A 40 -18.47 -5.91 -7.88
N ARG A 41 -18.26 -6.77 -6.88
CA ARG A 41 -18.04 -6.34 -5.51
C ARG A 41 -16.87 -5.37 -5.51
N ARG A 42 -17.12 -4.12 -5.13
CA ARG A 42 -16.07 -3.11 -5.13
C ARG A 42 -15.20 -3.29 -3.89
N TRP A 43 -13.93 -2.90 -4.01
CA TRP A 43 -13.02 -2.90 -2.86
C TRP A 43 -13.46 -1.95 -1.75
N GLU A 44 -14.28 -0.93 -2.05
CA GLU A 44 -14.83 -0.03 -1.03
C GLU A 44 -15.95 -0.67 -0.21
N ASP A 45 -16.61 -1.72 -0.73
CA ASP A 45 -17.72 -2.45 -0.09
C ASP A 45 -17.22 -3.60 0.81
N LEU A 46 -15.90 -3.76 0.93
CA LEU A 46 -15.32 -4.75 1.83
C LEU A 46 -15.57 -4.32 3.29
N PRO A 47 -15.98 -5.24 4.18
CA PRO A 47 -16.11 -4.93 5.60
C PRO A 47 -14.83 -4.32 6.19
N LEU A 48 -14.99 -3.39 7.13
CA LEU A 48 -13.88 -2.62 7.71
C LEU A 48 -12.82 -3.53 8.34
N ASP A 49 -13.24 -4.58 9.04
CA ASP A 49 -12.38 -5.59 9.66
C ASP A 49 -11.54 -6.38 8.63
N CYS A 50 -12.13 -6.67 7.46
CA CYS A 50 -11.43 -7.29 6.34
C CYS A 50 -10.34 -6.35 5.79
N LEU A 51 -10.66 -5.06 5.61
CA LEU A 51 -9.67 -4.05 5.20
C LEU A 51 -8.54 -3.91 6.22
N VAL A 52 -8.86 -3.81 7.51
CA VAL A 52 -7.87 -3.76 8.60
C VAL A 52 -6.94 -4.98 8.56
N ASN A 53 -7.50 -6.18 8.33
CA ASN A 53 -6.70 -7.40 8.25
C ASN A 53 -5.75 -7.43 7.05
N ILE A 54 -6.14 -6.81 5.93
CA ILE A 54 -5.26 -6.61 4.77
C ILE A 54 -4.19 -5.58 5.11
N PHE A 55 -4.59 -4.44 5.66
CA PHE A 55 -3.71 -3.28 5.94
C PHE A 55 -2.62 -3.58 6.95
N LYS A 56 -2.87 -4.47 7.92
CA LYS A 56 -1.85 -5.02 8.82
C LYS A 56 -0.65 -5.68 8.14
N ARG A 57 -0.84 -6.14 6.90
CA ARG A 57 0.19 -6.86 6.13
C ARG A 57 0.93 -5.95 5.17
N LEU A 58 0.48 -4.71 5.04
CA LEU A 58 1.08 -3.74 4.16
C LEU A 58 2.36 -3.17 4.77
N GLY A 59 3.27 -2.76 3.89
CA GLY A 59 4.45 -2.03 4.30
C GLY A 59 4.08 -0.65 4.86
N VAL A 60 5.01 -0.09 5.61
CA VAL A 60 4.91 1.28 6.15
C VAL A 60 4.67 2.32 5.05
N GLU A 61 5.18 2.10 3.85
CA GLU A 61 4.96 2.97 2.72
C GLU A 61 3.49 2.99 2.27
N ASP A 62 2.92 1.81 2.04
CA ASP A 62 1.55 1.68 1.55
C ASP A 62 0.55 2.20 2.58
N ILE A 63 0.75 1.87 3.87
CA ILE A 63 -0.17 2.31 4.93
C ILE A 63 -0.10 3.83 5.20
N THR A 64 1.02 4.48 4.87
CA THR A 64 1.19 5.93 5.06
C THR A 64 0.85 6.75 3.83
N THR A 65 1.06 6.23 2.62
CA THR A 65 0.96 7.03 1.38
C THR A 65 0.04 6.45 0.32
N GLY A 66 -0.30 5.17 0.39
CA GLY A 66 -1.27 4.54 -0.51
C GLY A 66 -2.67 4.56 0.09
N VAL A 67 -2.87 3.72 1.12
CA VAL A 67 -4.18 3.44 1.73
C VAL A 67 -4.96 4.71 2.11
N PRO A 68 -4.38 5.73 2.76
CA PRO A 68 -5.15 6.89 3.22
C PRO A 68 -5.76 7.73 2.10
N PHE A 69 -5.31 7.55 0.85
CA PHE A 69 -5.66 8.40 -0.28
C PHE A 69 -6.48 7.68 -1.36
N VAL A 70 -6.93 6.45 -1.11
CA VAL A 70 -7.76 5.67 -2.06
C VAL A 70 -9.23 6.09 -1.98
N CYS A 71 -9.87 5.87 -0.83
CA CYS A 71 -11.27 6.22 -0.59
C CYS A 71 -11.53 6.40 0.91
N LYS A 72 -12.73 6.87 1.28
CA LYS A 72 -13.12 7.11 2.67
C LYS A 72 -13.08 5.83 3.53
N SER A 73 -13.61 4.72 3.01
CA SER A 73 -13.63 3.42 3.73
C SER A 73 -12.21 2.94 4.06
N TRP A 74 -11.28 3.06 3.10
CA TRP A 74 -9.87 2.73 3.31
C TRP A 74 -9.19 3.67 4.29
N TYR A 75 -9.49 4.98 4.20
CA TYR A 75 -9.03 5.93 5.19
C TYR A 75 -9.52 5.55 6.60
N GLU A 76 -10.78 5.18 6.78
CA GLU A 76 -11.29 4.77 8.10
C GLU A 76 -10.60 3.49 8.62
N ALA A 77 -10.43 2.47 7.77
CA ALA A 77 -9.77 1.23 8.16
C ALA A 77 -8.28 1.42 8.47
N HIS A 78 -7.56 2.29 7.76
CA HIS A 78 -6.13 2.55 8.05
C HIS A 78 -5.94 3.22 9.42
N LEU A 79 -6.96 3.88 9.98
CA LEU A 79 -6.87 4.51 11.30
C LEU A 79 -6.87 3.50 12.45
N ASP A 80 -7.27 2.25 12.19
CA ASP A 80 -7.28 1.24 13.22
C ASP A 80 -5.86 1.04 13.79
N PRO A 81 -5.65 1.16 15.12
CA PRO A 81 -4.32 1.08 15.72
C PRO A 81 -3.60 -0.24 15.44
N SER A 82 -4.34 -1.31 15.17
CA SER A 82 -3.78 -2.61 14.90
C SER A 82 -3.03 -2.69 13.56
N CYS A 83 -3.32 -1.79 12.60
CA CYS A 83 -2.53 -1.60 11.37
C CYS A 83 -1.13 -0.99 11.64
N TRP A 84 -0.91 -0.41 12.83
CA TRP A 84 0.30 0.32 13.18
C TRP A 84 1.10 -0.32 14.32
N LYS A 85 0.73 -1.53 14.74
CA LYS A 85 1.42 -2.24 15.83
C LYS A 85 2.81 -2.74 15.44
N ILE A 86 3.00 -3.10 14.18
CA ILE A 86 4.26 -3.61 13.65
C ILE A 86 4.63 -2.71 12.49
N ILE A 87 5.76 -2.01 12.63
CA ILE A 87 6.26 -1.11 11.60
C ILE A 87 7.64 -1.56 11.18
N ASP A 88 7.77 -1.89 9.91
CA ASP A 88 9.04 -2.29 9.30
C ASP A 88 9.58 -1.15 8.42
N LEU A 89 10.69 -0.57 8.85
CA LEU A 89 11.38 0.51 8.13
C LEU A 89 12.56 -0.01 7.28
N ARG A 90 12.82 -1.32 7.21
CA ARG A 90 13.96 -1.89 6.47
C ARG A 90 13.95 -1.52 4.99
N ALA A 91 12.75 -1.53 4.39
CA ALA A 91 12.56 -1.20 2.98
C ALA A 91 12.87 0.27 2.65
N MET A 92 13.05 1.13 3.67
CA MET A 92 13.44 2.52 3.50
C MET A 92 14.96 2.67 3.40
N TYR A 93 15.57 1.90 2.48
CA TYR A 93 16.99 2.00 2.17
C TYR A 93 17.36 3.45 1.88
N GLN A 94 18.47 3.91 2.45
CA GLN A 94 18.96 5.29 2.32
C GLN A 94 18.08 6.36 2.98
N TRP A 95 17.22 6.03 3.96
CA TRP A 95 16.54 7.04 4.78
C TRP A 95 17.54 8.14 5.23
N PRO A 96 17.28 9.43 4.97
CA PRO A 96 16.04 10.04 4.47
C PRO A 96 15.97 10.29 2.94
N GLN A 97 16.90 9.81 2.14
CA GLN A 97 16.95 9.97 0.68
C GLN A 97 16.14 8.92 -0.11
N SER A 98 15.46 7.99 0.56
CA SER A 98 14.67 6.95 -0.10
C SER A 98 13.55 7.54 -0.99
N PRO A 99 13.17 6.88 -2.11
CA PRO A 99 12.04 7.31 -2.95
C PRO A 99 10.71 7.46 -2.18
N PHE A 100 10.54 6.67 -1.13
CA PHE A 100 9.43 6.78 -0.18
C PHE A 100 9.28 8.19 0.39
N ILE A 101 10.39 8.84 0.79
CA ILE A 101 10.33 10.17 1.40
C ILE A 101 9.81 11.21 0.43
N GLY A 102 10.15 11.11 -0.86
CA GLY A 102 9.60 11.97 -1.91
C GLY A 102 8.08 11.80 -2.04
N ARG A 103 7.60 10.54 -2.11
CA ARG A 103 6.16 10.23 -2.16
C ARG A 103 5.42 10.71 -0.91
N PHE A 104 6.00 10.46 0.26
CA PHE A 104 5.46 10.90 1.54
C PHE A 104 5.35 12.42 1.61
N MET A 105 6.41 13.15 1.24
CA MET A 105 6.37 14.61 1.22
C MET A 105 5.33 15.14 0.23
N HIS A 106 5.18 14.50 -0.93
CA HIS A 106 4.16 14.87 -1.90
C HIS A 106 2.74 14.64 -1.34
N ALA A 107 2.46 13.45 -0.81
CA ALA A 107 1.15 13.07 -0.27
C ALA A 107 0.70 13.95 0.91
N TYR A 108 1.65 14.42 1.73
CA TYR A 108 1.39 15.29 2.88
C TYR A 108 1.71 16.78 2.63
N HIS A 109 2.02 17.16 1.39
CA HIS A 109 2.37 18.53 0.99
C HIS A 109 3.48 19.17 1.86
N LEU A 110 4.50 18.40 2.20
CA LEU A 110 5.60 18.82 3.07
C LEU A 110 6.72 19.46 2.25
N LYS A 111 7.21 20.63 2.69
CA LYS A 111 8.40 21.26 2.10
C LYS A 111 9.72 20.60 2.50
N LYS A 112 9.77 20.00 3.70
CA LYS A 112 10.97 19.34 4.24
C LYS A 112 10.58 18.15 5.11
N PHE A 113 11.25 17.03 4.91
CA PHE A 113 11.07 15.86 5.74
C PHE A 113 11.70 16.04 7.14
N LYS A 114 11.00 15.55 8.18
CA LYS A 114 11.49 15.50 9.55
C LYS A 114 11.20 14.14 10.15
N THR A 115 12.25 13.39 10.53
CA THR A 115 12.13 12.07 11.17
C THR A 115 11.16 12.10 12.36
N ARG A 116 11.28 13.07 13.27
CA ARG A 116 10.34 13.28 14.38
C ARG A 116 8.88 13.35 13.95
N GLY A 117 8.61 14.08 12.86
CA GLY A 117 7.25 14.30 12.35
C GLY A 117 6.64 13.00 11.85
N PHE A 118 7.43 12.21 11.14
CA PHE A 118 7.03 10.87 10.69
C PHE A 118 6.78 9.91 11.87
N LEU A 119 7.71 9.85 12.84
CA LEU A 119 7.55 9.02 14.03
C LEU A 119 6.30 9.41 14.84
N LYS A 120 6.00 10.71 14.94
CA LYS A 120 4.76 11.19 15.56
C LYS A 120 3.51 10.63 14.88
N ILE A 121 3.50 10.49 13.56
CA ILE A 121 2.38 9.89 12.82
C ILE A 121 2.23 8.43 13.23
N ILE A 122 3.31 7.64 13.16
CA ILE A 122 3.30 6.22 13.55
C ILE A 122 2.80 6.03 14.99
N ILE A 123 3.37 6.78 15.94
CA ILE A 123 3.03 6.68 17.37
C ILE A 123 1.59 7.12 17.62
N LYS A 124 1.13 8.20 16.98
CA LYS A 124 -0.25 8.67 17.12
C LYS A 124 -1.24 7.66 16.57
N ARG A 125 -0.96 7.09 15.39
CA ARG A 125 -1.83 6.12 14.73
C ARG A 125 -1.88 4.78 15.44
N SER A 126 -0.75 4.32 16.00
CA SER A 126 -0.71 3.13 16.86
C SER A 126 -1.34 3.33 18.24
N HIS A 127 -1.82 4.54 18.58
CA HIS A 127 -2.31 4.88 19.91
C HIS A 127 -1.29 4.57 21.01
N LYS A 128 0.01 4.74 20.71
CA LYS A 128 1.13 4.37 21.59
C LYS A 128 1.24 2.87 21.90
N LEU A 129 0.55 2.02 21.14
CA LEU A 129 0.57 0.56 21.27
C LEU A 129 1.48 -0.11 20.24
N LEU A 130 2.45 0.63 19.69
CA LEU A 130 3.50 0.09 18.84
C LEU A 130 4.17 -1.07 19.57
N SER A 131 4.09 -2.26 18.97
CA SER A 131 4.60 -3.51 19.53
C SER A 131 5.98 -3.83 18.99
N GLU A 132 6.20 -3.58 17.71
CA GLU A 132 7.47 -3.86 17.03
C GLU A 132 7.82 -2.73 16.06
N LEU A 133 9.07 -2.28 16.15
CA LEU A 133 9.67 -1.35 15.20
C LEU A 133 10.96 -1.95 14.67
N VAL A 134 10.98 -2.29 13.39
CA VAL A 134 12.19 -2.74 12.71
C VAL A 134 12.85 -1.53 12.05
N LEU A 135 14.09 -1.27 12.43
CA LEU A 135 14.86 -0.14 11.92
C LEU A 135 15.46 -0.46 10.54
N PRO A 136 15.86 0.58 9.77
CA PRO A 136 16.75 0.42 8.63
C PRO A 136 18.11 -0.18 9.04
N ASP A 137 19.04 -0.30 8.10
CA ASP A 137 20.42 -0.74 8.30
C ASP A 137 21.29 0.18 9.18
N HIS A 138 20.71 1.22 9.79
CA HIS A 138 21.33 2.12 10.74
C HIS A 138 20.36 2.53 11.87
N LEU A 139 20.90 2.96 13.02
CA LEU A 139 20.08 3.52 14.11
C LEU A 139 19.58 4.91 13.75
N LEU A 140 18.36 5.23 14.20
CA LEU A 140 17.89 6.61 14.21
C LEU A 140 18.72 7.44 15.21
N PRO A 141 18.76 8.78 15.06
CA PRO A 141 19.40 9.65 16.05
C PRO A 141 18.90 9.36 17.47
N LEU A 142 19.79 9.46 18.47
CA LEU A 142 19.49 9.12 19.86
C LEU A 142 18.21 9.81 20.38
N SER A 143 18.00 11.08 20.03
CA SER A 143 16.82 11.85 20.43
C SER A 143 15.49 11.29 19.90
N GLU A 144 15.52 10.61 18.75
CA GLU A 144 14.36 9.91 18.18
C GLU A 144 14.15 8.55 18.84
N MET A 145 15.24 7.82 19.09
CA MET A 145 15.21 6.54 19.79
C MET A 145 14.66 6.68 21.22
N VAL A 146 15.14 7.69 21.96
CA VAL A 146 14.65 8.03 23.31
C VAL A 146 13.16 8.39 23.27
N TYR A 147 12.73 9.12 22.26
CA TYR A 147 11.33 9.48 22.10
C TYR A 147 10.43 8.28 21.85
N ILE A 148 10.81 7.37 20.95
CA ILE A 148 10.07 6.13 20.70
C ILE A 148 10.00 5.32 22.00
N CYS A 149 11.11 5.15 22.71
CA CYS A 149 11.15 4.43 23.98
C CYS A 149 10.23 5.05 25.04
N LYS A 150 10.14 6.38 25.08
CA LYS A 150 9.28 7.11 26.02
C LYS A 150 7.79 7.01 25.66
N GLU A 151 7.45 7.18 24.39
CA GLU A 151 6.04 7.17 23.96
C GLU A 151 5.46 5.78 23.87
N CYS A 152 6.26 4.77 23.52
CA CYS A 152 5.84 3.38 23.42
C CYS A 152 6.74 2.49 24.31
N PRO A 153 6.52 2.47 25.64
CA PRO A 153 7.39 1.77 26.59
C PRO A 153 7.37 0.24 26.46
N MET A 154 6.48 -0.34 25.65
CA MET A 154 6.42 -1.79 25.40
C MET A 154 6.89 -2.18 24.00
N ALA A 155 7.24 -1.21 23.14
CA ALA A 155 7.71 -1.50 21.78
C ALA A 155 9.07 -2.22 21.80
N ASN A 156 9.19 -3.33 21.09
CA ASN A 156 10.48 -3.93 20.78
C ASN A 156 11.08 -3.22 19.56
N ILE A 157 12.32 -2.77 19.68
CA ILE A 157 13.05 -2.16 18.57
C ILE A 157 14.07 -3.17 18.08
N TYR A 158 14.02 -3.48 16.79
CA TYR A 158 14.91 -4.42 16.12
C TYR A 158 15.80 -3.67 15.15
N ALA A 159 17.05 -4.13 15.03
CA ALA A 159 17.99 -3.62 14.06
C ALA A 159 18.51 -4.79 13.20
N PRO A 160 18.71 -4.63 11.89
CA PRO A 160 19.16 -5.70 11.00
C PRO A 160 20.49 -6.36 11.39
N TRP A 161 21.39 -5.64 12.06
CA TRP A 161 22.69 -6.15 12.52
C TRP A 161 22.63 -6.83 13.89
N HIS A 162 21.44 -7.00 14.47
CA HIS A 162 21.25 -7.52 15.83
C HIS A 162 20.29 -8.72 15.84
N SER A 163 20.56 -9.70 16.72
CA SER A 163 19.73 -10.90 16.81
C SER A 163 18.32 -10.59 17.31
N GLU A 164 17.30 -11.10 16.63
CA GLU A 164 15.89 -10.99 17.05
C GLU A 164 15.59 -11.67 18.39
N LYS A 165 16.50 -12.55 18.86
CA LYS A 165 16.35 -13.29 20.13
C LYS A 165 16.56 -12.43 21.37
N ASP A 166 17.31 -11.33 21.26
CA ASP A 166 17.58 -10.45 22.39
C ASP A 166 16.61 -9.25 22.37
N ARG A 167 15.37 -9.55 22.77
CA ARG A 167 14.29 -8.56 22.83
C ARG A 167 14.59 -7.52 23.91
N GLY A 168 14.51 -6.25 23.52
CA GLY A 168 14.70 -5.12 24.45
C GLY A 168 16.14 -4.62 24.55
N PHE A 169 17.13 -5.32 23.99
CA PHE A 169 18.54 -4.87 23.98
C PHE A 169 18.70 -3.42 23.55
N ILE A 170 18.14 -3.07 22.37
CA ILE A 170 18.25 -1.70 21.82
C ILE A 170 17.65 -0.68 22.77
N ARG A 171 16.51 -0.98 23.42
CA ARG A 171 15.92 -0.09 24.41
C ARG A 171 16.86 0.10 25.59
N SER A 172 17.33 -1.00 26.19
CA SER A 172 18.21 -0.95 27.36
C SER A 172 19.47 -0.15 27.06
N PHE A 173 20.06 -0.38 25.88
CA PHE A 173 21.20 0.39 25.38
C PHE A 173 20.88 1.88 25.27
N VAL A 174 19.78 2.24 24.59
CA VAL A 174 19.36 3.65 24.41
C VAL A 174 19.12 4.35 25.75
N GLN A 175 18.46 3.69 26.69
CA GLN A 175 18.16 4.25 28.02
C GLN A 175 19.44 4.45 28.82
N THR A 176 20.28 3.42 28.92
CA THR A 176 21.56 3.47 29.65
C THR A 176 22.49 4.54 29.07
N PHE A 177 22.63 4.57 27.74
CA PHE A 177 23.48 5.53 27.06
C PHE A 177 22.97 6.97 27.25
N ASN A 178 21.65 7.19 27.11
CA ASN A 178 21.06 8.51 27.33
C ASN A 178 21.24 8.98 28.78
N GLU A 179 21.09 8.11 29.77
CA GLU A 179 21.35 8.43 31.17
C GLU A 179 22.80 8.84 31.41
N ALA A 180 23.77 8.09 30.87
CA ALA A 180 25.19 8.41 30.97
C ALA A 180 25.53 9.77 30.33
N VAL A 181 24.99 10.06 29.14
CA VAL A 181 25.16 11.37 28.46
C VAL A 181 24.60 12.50 29.32
N MET A 182 23.40 12.32 29.88
CA MET A 182 22.76 13.34 30.70
C MET A 182 23.52 13.58 32.02
N GLN A 183 24.08 12.53 32.64
CA GLN A 183 24.94 12.66 33.82
C GLN A 183 26.22 13.43 33.49
N HIS A 184 26.90 13.07 32.39
CA HIS A 184 28.12 13.76 31.98
C HIS A 184 27.87 15.24 31.68
N SER A 185 26.76 15.58 31.01
CA SER A 185 26.40 16.98 30.75
C SER A 185 26.18 17.81 32.03
N LYS A 186 25.64 17.20 33.09
CA LYS A 186 25.44 17.88 34.38
C LYS A 186 26.76 18.15 35.07
N ASN A 187 27.71 17.23 34.94
CA ASN A 187 29.04 17.35 35.55
C ASN A 187 29.96 18.35 34.82
N ILE A 188 29.65 18.74 33.57
CA ILE A 188 30.40 19.74 32.80
C ILE A 188 29.89 21.18 33.08
N VAL A 189 28.63 21.32 33.47
CA VAL A 189 27.97 22.63 33.67
C VAL A 189 28.07 23.11 35.14
N MET A 190 28.59 22.29 36.05
CA MET A 190 28.99 22.67 37.41
C MET A 190 30.48 22.93 37.49
#